data_AF-A0A397U154-F1
#
_entry.id   AF-A0A397U154-F1
#
_cell.length_a   1.000
_cell.length_b   1.000
_cell.length_c   1.000
_cell.angle_alpha   90.00
_cell.angle_beta   90.00
_cell.angle_gamma   90.00
#
_symmetry.space_group_name_H-M   'P 1'
#
loop_
_entity.id
_entity.type
_entity.pdbx_description
1 polymer ?
#
loop_
_entity_poly.entity_id
_entity_poly.type
_entity_poly.pdbx_seq_one_letter_code
_entity_poly.pdbx_strand_id
1 'polypeptide(L)'
;MTKIAYYVLLCFFSPLLIIVLLALLGVYFFWGILLSPIWLAILLVFFTYFGYKLIRERYFNVKMKFPTEFSEETKRQVALWGNIIQNKHKYDDEEIFCNDPLLIIEYNQPGLVPRNITEANVANVIRGTQHYIPITFPAQFLQQSNSVFAFNSMQTLDLALRDLYNNYHNTVTGRQDPIVGRVFVVEFRRAGTFEASEKFHIFD
;
A
#
# COMPACT_ATOMS: atom_id res chain seq x y z
N MET A 1 -13.18 -36.95 71.82
CA MET A 1 -13.32 -35.55 71.37
C MET A 1 -12.52 -35.21 70.10
N THR A 2 -11.92 -36.17 69.40
CA THR A 2 -11.06 -35.91 68.21
C THR A 2 -11.80 -35.93 66.87
N LYS A 3 -12.94 -36.62 66.77
CA LYS A 3 -13.70 -36.71 65.51
C LYS A 3 -14.48 -35.43 65.15
N ILE A 4 -14.98 -34.68 66.14
CA ILE A 4 -15.75 -33.43 65.91
C ILE A 4 -14.83 -32.31 65.44
N ALA A 5 -13.61 -32.21 65.99
CA ALA A 5 -12.60 -31.25 65.56
C ALA A 5 -12.19 -31.46 64.08
N TYR A 6 -12.16 -32.71 63.60
CA TYR A 6 -11.83 -33.04 62.21
C TYR A 6 -12.90 -32.54 61.23
N TYR A 7 -14.19 -32.69 61.56
CA TYR A 7 -15.29 -32.20 60.72
C TYR A 7 -15.39 -30.68 60.67
N VAL A 8 -15.10 -30.00 61.78
CA VAL A 8 -15.05 -28.52 61.82
C VAL A 8 -13.88 -27.99 61.00
N LEU A 9 -12.72 -28.66 61.04
CA LEU A 9 -11.57 -28.30 60.19
C LEU A 9 -11.87 -28.53 58.70
N LEU A 10 -12.61 -29.60 58.36
CA LEU A 10 -13.03 -29.90 56.98
C LEU A 10 -13.97 -28.82 56.42
N CYS A 11 -14.83 -28.23 57.25
CA CYS A 11 -15.72 -27.13 56.86
C CYS A 11 -14.95 -25.82 56.55
N PHE A 12 -13.79 -25.59 57.17
CA PHE A 12 -12.94 -24.42 56.87
C PHE A 12 -12.20 -24.53 55.54
N PHE A 13 -11.94 -25.75 55.05
CA PHE A 13 -11.37 -25.97 53.71
C PHE A 13 -12.43 -25.88 52.59
N SER A 14 -13.72 -25.90 52.93
CA SER A 14 -14.84 -25.81 51.98
C SER A 14 -14.88 -24.53 51.13
N PRO A 15 -14.77 -23.30 51.69
CA PRO A 15 -14.77 -22.08 50.88
C PRO A 15 -13.56 -21.96 49.95
N LEU A 16 -12.39 -22.42 50.40
CA LEU A 16 -11.15 -22.41 49.60
C LEU A 16 -11.23 -23.42 48.45
N LEU A 17 -11.80 -24.59 48.71
CA LEU A 17 -12.10 -25.60 47.69
C LEU A 17 -13.10 -25.09 46.64
N ILE A 18 -14.14 -24.36 47.07
CA ILE A 18 -15.14 -23.75 46.17
C ILE A 18 -14.49 -22.70 45.27
N ILE A 19 -13.63 -21.84 45.82
CA ILE A 19 -12.90 -20.83 45.03
C ILE A 19 -11.99 -21.50 44.00
N VAL A 20 -11.28 -22.56 44.39
CA VAL A 20 -10.42 -23.33 43.47
C VAL A 20 -11.24 -24.00 42.37
N LEU A 21 -12.39 -24.59 42.69
CA LEU A 21 -13.28 -25.20 41.69
C LEU A 21 -13.87 -24.16 40.73
N LEU A 22 -14.28 -23.00 41.22
CA LEU A 22 -14.77 -21.90 40.37
C LEU A 22 -13.67 -21.35 39.46
N ALA A 23 -12.44 -21.24 39.96
CA ALA A 23 -11.29 -20.84 39.16
C ALA A 23 -10.98 -21.86 38.04
N LEU A 24 -11.00 -23.16 38.36
CA LEU A 24 -10.82 -24.23 37.38
C LEU A 24 -11.95 -24.24 36.34
N LEU A 25 -13.19 -23.99 36.74
CA LEU A 25 -14.33 -23.88 35.83
C LEU A 25 -14.17 -22.68 34.89
N GLY A 26 -13.75 -21.52 35.43
CA GLY A 26 -13.49 -20.33 34.64
C GLY A 26 -12.38 -20.53 33.61
N VAL A 27 -11.29 -21.20 34.00
CA VAL A 27 -10.20 -21.60 33.10
C VAL A 27 -10.74 -22.55 32.02
N TYR A 28 -11.52 -23.56 32.38
CA TYR A 28 -12.11 -24.50 31.41
C TYR A 28 -13.04 -23.81 30.41
N PHE A 29 -13.93 -22.90 30.86
CA PHE A 29 -14.80 -22.14 29.97
C PHE A 29 -14.01 -21.19 29.07
N PHE A 30 -12.98 -20.52 29.61
CA PHE A 30 -12.13 -19.64 28.83
C PHE A 30 -11.40 -20.39 27.71
N TRP A 31 -10.77 -21.53 28.03
CA TRP A 31 -10.12 -22.38 27.04
C TRP A 31 -11.11 -23.04 26.09
N GLY A 32 -12.29 -23.44 26.56
CA GLY A 32 -13.35 -24.01 25.72
C GLY A 32 -13.91 -23.01 24.71
N ILE A 33 -14.01 -21.73 25.06
CA ILE A 33 -14.36 -20.65 24.14
C ILE A 33 -13.21 -20.41 23.17
N LEU A 34 -11.97 -20.27 23.65
CA LEU A 34 -10.80 -20.00 22.81
C LEU A 34 -10.50 -21.13 21.80
N LEU A 35 -10.72 -22.38 22.19
CA LEU A 35 -10.57 -23.58 21.36
C LEU A 35 -11.87 -23.98 20.65
N SER A 36 -12.94 -23.18 20.79
CA SER A 36 -14.17 -23.46 20.07
C SER A 36 -13.91 -23.46 18.56
N PRO A 37 -14.67 -24.27 17.79
CA PRO A 37 -14.55 -24.32 16.34
C PRO A 37 -14.69 -22.94 15.67
N ILE A 38 -15.44 -22.03 16.31
CA ILE A 38 -15.70 -20.67 15.82
C ILE A 38 -14.41 -19.84 15.86
N TRP A 39 -13.68 -19.85 16.97
CA TRP A 39 -12.42 -19.10 17.09
C TRP A 39 -11.34 -19.66 16.17
N LEU A 40 -11.27 -20.98 16.02
CA LEU A 40 -10.38 -21.61 15.04
C LEU A 40 -10.73 -21.20 13.60
N ALA A 41 -12.01 -21.12 13.25
CA ALA A 41 -12.44 -20.65 11.93
C ALA A 41 -12.08 -19.18 11.70
N ILE A 42 -12.30 -18.29 12.68
CA ILE A 42 -11.91 -16.87 12.60
C ILE A 42 -10.40 -16.74 12.41
N LEU A 43 -9.61 -17.49 13.19
CA LEU A 43 -8.16 -17.47 13.12
C LEU A 43 -7.69 -17.99 11.75
N LEU A 44 -8.30 -19.05 11.23
CA LEU A 44 -7.98 -19.59 9.90
C LEU A 44 -8.33 -18.60 8.78
N VAL A 45 -9.48 -17.91 8.85
CA VAL A 45 -9.82 -16.84 7.90
C VAL A 45 -8.82 -15.68 8.00
N PHE A 46 -8.43 -15.29 9.21
CA PHE A 46 -7.44 -14.23 9.42
C PHE A 46 -6.07 -14.62 8.84
N PHE A 47 -5.57 -15.82 9.17
CA PHE A 47 -4.29 -16.32 8.66
C PHE A 47 -4.30 -16.54 7.16
N THR A 48 -5.39 -17.04 6.58
CA THR A 48 -5.49 -17.19 5.12
C THR A 48 -5.58 -15.84 4.42
N TYR A 49 -6.34 -14.88 4.95
CA TYR A 49 -6.42 -13.53 4.38
C TYR A 49 -5.08 -12.78 4.49
N PHE A 50 -4.47 -12.75 5.67
CA PHE A 50 -3.21 -12.05 5.90
C PHE A 50 -2.04 -12.76 5.22
N GLY A 51 -2.04 -14.09 5.23
CA GLY A 51 -1.08 -14.93 4.52
C GLY A 51 -1.18 -14.74 3.01
N TYR A 52 -2.39 -14.77 2.45
CA TYR A 52 -2.62 -14.46 1.03
C TYR A 52 -2.16 -13.03 0.69
N LYS A 53 -2.45 -12.05 1.53
CA LYS A 53 -2.00 -10.67 1.34
C LYS A 53 -0.47 -10.56 1.33
N LEU A 54 0.22 -11.15 2.32
CA LEU A 54 1.68 -11.14 2.43
C LEU A 54 2.37 -11.91 1.29
N ILE A 55 1.83 -13.07 0.92
CA ILE A 55 2.36 -13.88 -0.19
C ILE A 55 2.15 -13.14 -1.51
N ARG A 56 0.97 -12.53 -1.72
CA ARG A 56 0.68 -11.70 -2.89
C ARG A 56 1.64 -10.52 -2.99
N GLU A 57 1.82 -9.76 -1.91
CA GLU A 57 2.77 -8.65 -1.85
C GLU A 57 4.21 -9.11 -2.19
N ARG A 58 4.68 -10.23 -1.62
CA ARG A 58 6.01 -10.78 -1.93
C ARG A 58 6.12 -11.29 -3.36
N TYR A 59 5.13 -11.99 -3.89
CA TYR A 59 5.16 -12.57 -5.23
C TYR A 59 5.20 -11.49 -6.32
N PHE A 60 4.47 -10.39 -6.11
CA PHE A 60 4.55 -9.22 -7.00
C PHE A 60 5.91 -8.53 -6.91
N ASN A 61 6.47 -8.37 -5.71
CA ASN A 61 7.79 -7.76 -5.53
C ASN A 61 8.91 -8.59 -6.20
N VAL A 62 8.77 -9.92 -6.27
CA VAL A 62 9.76 -10.82 -6.89
C VAL A 62 9.71 -10.82 -8.43
N LYS A 63 8.59 -10.48 -9.07
CA LYS A 63 8.48 -10.43 -10.54
C LYS A 63 8.78 -9.06 -11.15
N MET A 64 8.74 -8.00 -10.35
CA MET A 64 8.87 -6.63 -10.81
C MET A 64 10.33 -6.18 -10.79
N LYS A 65 10.93 -5.96 -11.97
CA LYS A 65 12.28 -5.37 -12.08
C LYS A 65 12.16 -3.85 -12.04
N PHE A 66 12.22 -3.29 -10.84
CA PHE A 66 12.28 -1.84 -10.64
C PHE A 66 13.68 -1.30 -10.98
N PRO A 67 13.78 -0.09 -11.53
CA PRO A 67 15.03 0.68 -11.46
C PRO A 67 15.54 0.72 -10.02
N THR A 68 16.85 0.60 -9.85
CA THR A 68 17.50 0.64 -8.52
C THR A 68 17.26 1.94 -7.77
N GLU A 69 16.95 3.00 -8.52
CA GLU A 69 16.80 4.36 -8.04
C GLU A 69 15.41 4.64 -7.47
N PHE A 70 14.45 3.72 -7.63
CA PHE A 70 13.14 3.88 -7.01
C PHE A 70 13.22 3.68 -5.51
N SER A 71 12.59 4.59 -4.76
CA SER A 71 12.43 4.42 -3.33
C SER A 71 11.56 3.19 -3.00
N GLU A 72 11.72 2.63 -1.80
CA GLU A 72 10.89 1.48 -1.38
C GLU A 72 9.39 1.82 -1.34
N GLU A 73 9.04 3.07 -1.03
CA GLU A 73 7.65 3.52 -1.07
C GLU A 73 7.13 3.59 -2.52
N THR A 74 7.93 4.10 -3.46
CA THR A 74 7.59 4.07 -4.89
C THR A 74 7.34 2.64 -5.37
N LYS A 75 8.25 1.70 -5.07
CA LYS A 75 8.09 0.29 -5.44
C LYS A 75 6.80 -0.30 -4.89
N ARG A 76 6.47 0.00 -3.63
CA ARG A 76 5.21 -0.43 -3.00
C ARG A 76 3.99 0.12 -3.73
N GLN A 77 3.98 1.41 -4.06
CA GLN A 77 2.87 2.05 -4.77
C GLN A 77 2.71 1.48 -6.19
N VAL A 78 3.80 1.30 -6.92
CA VAL A 78 3.74 0.71 -8.27
C VAL A 78 3.23 -0.74 -8.22
N ALA A 79 3.64 -1.52 -7.21
CA ALA A 79 3.11 -2.88 -7.03
C ALA A 79 1.60 -2.89 -6.77
N LEU A 80 1.10 -1.94 -5.96
CA LEU A 80 -0.34 -1.78 -5.71
C LEU A 80 -1.09 -1.41 -6.99
N TRP A 81 -0.62 -0.41 -7.73
CA TRP A 81 -1.21 0.03 -8.99
C TRP A 81 -1.19 -1.07 -10.06
N GLY A 82 -0.05 -1.74 -10.23
CA GLY A 82 0.11 -2.80 -11.21
C GLY A 82 -0.86 -3.95 -10.99
N ASN A 83 -1.16 -4.27 -9.73
CA ASN A 83 -2.16 -5.27 -9.41
C ASN A 83 -3.58 -4.84 -9.82
N ILE A 84 -3.94 -3.57 -9.57
CA ILE A 84 -5.25 -3.06 -9.98
C ILE A 84 -5.40 -3.08 -11.50
N ILE A 85 -4.40 -2.57 -12.21
CA ILE A 85 -4.41 -2.48 -13.68
C ILE A 85 -4.44 -3.89 -14.28
N GLN A 86 -3.61 -4.82 -13.80
CA GLN A 86 -3.65 -6.22 -14.26
C GLN A 86 -5.00 -6.90 -14.01
N ASN A 87 -5.67 -6.61 -12.89
CA ASN A 87 -7.01 -7.16 -12.65
C ASN A 87 -8.06 -6.54 -13.57
N LYS A 88 -7.96 -5.23 -13.86
CA LYS A 88 -8.85 -4.51 -14.80
C LYS A 88 -8.80 -5.16 -16.19
N HIS A 89 -7.60 -5.48 -16.68
CA HIS A 89 -7.37 -6.02 -18.02
C HIS A 89 -7.24 -7.55 -18.06
N LYS A 90 -7.73 -8.26 -17.03
CA LYS A 90 -7.54 -9.72 -16.91
C LYS A 90 -8.07 -10.51 -18.12
N TYR A 91 -9.11 -9.99 -18.78
CA TYR A 91 -9.78 -10.64 -19.91
C TYR A 91 -9.42 -10.00 -21.25
N ASP A 92 -8.53 -9.01 -21.24
CA ASP A 92 -8.14 -8.31 -22.45
C ASP A 92 -7.06 -9.13 -23.17
N ASP A 93 -7.08 -9.06 -24.50
CA ASP A 93 -6.12 -9.76 -25.35
C ASP A 93 -4.91 -8.90 -25.73
N GLU A 94 -4.89 -7.63 -25.31
CA GLU A 94 -3.78 -6.71 -25.53
C GLU A 94 -2.51 -7.17 -24.81
N GLU A 95 -1.36 -7.11 -25.49
CA GLU A 95 -0.07 -7.49 -24.90
C GLU A 95 0.45 -6.42 -23.92
N ILE A 96 0.19 -5.15 -24.23
CA ILE A 96 0.59 -3.97 -23.46
C ILE A 96 -0.65 -3.12 -23.19
N PHE A 97 -0.88 -2.78 -21.93
CA PHE A 97 -2.01 -1.96 -21.49
C PHE A 97 -1.63 -0.47 -21.57
N CYS A 98 -1.54 0.06 -22.79
CA CYS A 98 -1.19 1.47 -23.03
C CYS A 98 -2.25 2.46 -22.51
N ASN A 99 -3.45 1.96 -22.19
CA ASN A 99 -4.55 2.77 -21.69
C ASN A 99 -4.42 3.09 -20.19
N ASP A 100 -3.52 2.43 -19.45
CA ASP A 100 -3.39 2.67 -18.00
C ASP A 100 -1.93 2.85 -17.57
N PRO A 101 -1.21 3.86 -18.08
CA PRO A 101 0.17 4.09 -17.71
C PRO A 101 0.27 4.76 -16.33
N LEU A 102 1.42 4.57 -15.66
CA LEU A 102 1.78 5.33 -14.46
C LEU A 102 2.85 6.37 -14.78
N LEU A 103 2.71 7.54 -14.17
CA LEU A 103 3.76 8.53 -14.05
C LEU A 103 4.35 8.45 -12.64
N ILE A 104 5.67 8.38 -12.54
CA ILE A 104 6.41 8.35 -11.29
C ILE A 104 7.34 9.55 -11.24
N ILE A 105 7.40 10.23 -10.09
CA ILE A 105 8.35 11.28 -9.80
C ILE A 105 9.18 10.90 -8.57
N GLU A 106 10.48 10.71 -8.79
CA GLU A 106 11.47 10.60 -7.72
C GLU A 106 11.99 12.00 -7.39
N TYR A 107 11.46 12.57 -6.32
CA TYR A 107 11.75 13.96 -5.93
C TYR A 107 13.18 14.15 -5.43
N ASN A 108 13.77 15.27 -5.81
CA ASN A 108 15.08 15.71 -5.38
C ASN A 108 14.92 16.92 -4.44
N GLN A 109 15.16 16.72 -3.14
CA GLN A 109 14.98 17.77 -2.13
C GLN A 109 15.77 19.07 -2.44
N PRO A 110 17.04 19.00 -2.89
CA PRO A 110 17.76 20.15 -3.43
C PRO A 110 17.07 20.94 -4.56
N GLY A 111 16.19 20.32 -5.34
CA GLY A 111 15.41 21.01 -6.38
C GLY A 111 14.09 21.60 -5.88
N LEU A 112 13.58 21.14 -4.73
CA LEU A 112 12.34 21.61 -4.13
C LEU A 112 12.57 22.81 -3.21
N VAL A 113 13.57 22.72 -2.33
CA VAL A 113 13.82 23.70 -1.25
C VAL A 113 14.09 25.11 -1.78
N PRO A 114 15.03 25.35 -2.73
CA PRO A 114 15.31 26.69 -3.24
C PRO A 114 14.12 27.31 -3.97
N ARG A 115 13.29 26.46 -4.58
CA ARG A 115 12.11 26.89 -5.31
C ARG A 115 10.92 27.21 -4.39
N ASN A 116 11.02 26.91 -3.09
CA ASN A 116 9.93 27.00 -2.11
C ASN A 116 8.67 26.26 -2.57
N ILE A 117 8.86 25.05 -3.11
CA ILE A 117 7.79 24.17 -3.56
C ILE A 117 7.85 22.84 -2.81
N THR A 118 6.72 22.16 -2.73
CA THR A 118 6.56 20.85 -2.11
C THR A 118 6.14 19.83 -3.17
N GLU A 119 6.26 18.54 -2.84
CA GLU A 119 5.73 17.45 -3.67
C GLU A 119 4.23 17.63 -3.96
N ALA A 120 3.48 18.21 -3.02
CA ALA A 120 2.06 18.51 -3.22
C ALA A 120 1.83 19.59 -4.29
N ASN A 121 2.72 20.58 -4.41
CA ASN A 121 2.62 21.59 -5.48
C ASN A 121 2.79 20.94 -6.85
N VAL A 122 3.80 20.08 -7.01
CA VAL A 122 4.07 19.36 -8.27
C VAL A 122 2.91 18.42 -8.59
N ALA A 123 2.42 17.68 -7.59
CA ALA A 123 1.26 16.81 -7.73
C ALA A 123 -0.01 17.56 -8.18
N ASN A 124 -0.21 18.80 -7.73
CA ASN A 124 -1.36 19.61 -8.13
C ASN A 124 -1.30 20.04 -9.59
N VAL A 125 -0.11 20.23 -10.17
CA VAL A 125 0.03 20.48 -11.61
C VAL A 125 -0.49 19.28 -12.41
N ILE A 126 -0.08 18.07 -12.03
CA ILE A 126 -0.51 16.82 -12.68
C ILE A 126 -2.01 16.62 -12.51
N ARG A 127 -2.54 16.81 -11.29
CA ARG A 127 -3.97 16.66 -11.01
C ARG A 127 -4.82 17.73 -11.69
N GLY A 128 -4.22 18.87 -12.04
CA GLY A 128 -4.85 19.95 -12.79
C GLY A 128 -4.77 19.79 -14.31
N THR A 129 -4.04 18.80 -14.82
CA THR A 129 -3.94 18.54 -16.26
C THR A 129 -5.30 18.24 -16.86
N GLN A 130 -5.55 18.81 -18.04
CA GLN A 130 -6.80 18.63 -18.77
C GLN A 130 -7.07 17.14 -19.02
N HIS A 131 -8.30 16.70 -18.72
CA HIS A 131 -8.75 15.31 -18.83
C HIS A 131 -8.08 14.32 -17.86
N TYR A 132 -7.31 14.79 -16.87
CA TYR A 132 -6.89 13.95 -15.76
C TYR A 132 -8.11 13.56 -14.91
N ILE A 133 -8.42 12.27 -14.90
CA ILE A 133 -9.44 11.69 -14.05
C ILE A 133 -8.70 10.84 -13.02
N PRO A 134 -8.71 11.23 -11.74
CA PRO A 134 -8.09 10.42 -10.69
C PRO A 134 -8.71 9.02 -10.71
N ILE A 135 -7.90 7.99 -10.94
CA ILE A 135 -8.37 6.62 -10.83
C ILE A 135 -8.68 6.36 -9.36
N THR A 136 -9.97 6.21 -9.05
CA THR A 136 -10.44 5.96 -7.69
C THR A 136 -9.99 4.58 -7.26
N PHE A 137 -9.03 4.53 -6.34
CA PHE A 137 -8.66 3.28 -5.68
C PHE A 137 -9.87 2.72 -4.92
N PRO A 138 -10.01 1.38 -4.83
CA PRO A 138 -11.08 0.73 -4.10
C PRO A 138 -10.76 0.79 -2.60
N ALA A 139 -10.85 1.96 -1.99
CA ALA A 139 -11.08 2.17 -0.55
C ALA A 139 -11.05 3.67 -0.28
N GLN A 140 -12.06 4.14 0.42
CA GLN A 140 -12.32 5.54 0.76
C GLN A 140 -11.28 6.14 1.75
N PHE A 141 -10.08 5.54 1.88
CA PHE A 141 -9.15 5.78 2.98
C PHE A 141 -7.65 5.81 2.62
N LEU A 142 -7.26 5.71 1.34
CA LEU A 142 -5.85 5.84 0.95
C LEU A 142 -5.60 7.20 0.31
N GLN A 143 -4.76 8.01 0.96
CA GLN A 143 -4.24 9.25 0.40
C GLN A 143 -3.47 8.91 -0.88
N GLN A 144 -3.88 9.50 -2.01
CA GLN A 144 -3.18 9.31 -3.27
C GLN A 144 -1.74 9.85 -3.12
N SER A 145 -0.76 9.03 -3.49
CA SER A 145 0.66 9.43 -3.45
C SER A 145 0.89 10.72 -4.26
N ASN A 146 1.84 11.54 -3.82
CA ASN A 146 2.34 12.67 -4.59
C ASN A 146 3.48 12.27 -5.55
N SER A 147 3.87 11.00 -5.58
CA SER A 147 4.98 10.50 -6.38
C SER A 147 4.56 9.51 -7.45
N VAL A 148 3.39 8.87 -7.32
CA VAL A 148 2.89 7.87 -8.28
C VAL A 148 1.47 8.22 -8.69
N PHE A 149 1.28 8.46 -9.98
CA PHE A 149 0.03 8.91 -10.59
C PHE A 149 -0.38 7.93 -11.67
N ALA A 150 -1.64 7.50 -11.64
CA ALA A 150 -2.19 6.62 -12.67
C ALA A 150 -3.07 7.41 -13.64
N PHE A 151 -2.93 7.11 -14.92
CA PHE A 151 -3.64 7.76 -16.02
C PHE A 151 -4.52 6.75 -16.74
N ASN A 152 -5.52 7.26 -17.46
CA ASN A 152 -6.43 6.49 -18.30
C ASN A 152 -6.08 6.56 -19.81
N SER A 153 -5.00 7.24 -20.16
CA SER A 153 -4.43 7.25 -21.51
C SER A 153 -3.01 7.83 -21.49
N MET A 154 -2.18 7.39 -22.44
CA MET A 154 -0.87 8.02 -22.70
C MET A 154 -1.00 9.49 -23.10
N GLN A 155 -2.06 9.86 -23.81
CA GLN A 155 -2.28 11.25 -24.22
C GLN A 155 -2.42 12.19 -23.02
N THR A 156 -3.21 11.82 -22.02
CA THR A 156 -3.37 12.62 -20.79
C THR A 156 -2.04 12.69 -20.02
N LEU A 157 -1.26 11.60 -20.01
CA LEU A 157 0.06 11.57 -19.39
C LEU A 157 1.03 12.54 -20.08
N ASP A 158 1.05 12.54 -21.42
CA ASP A 158 1.92 13.44 -22.21
C ASP A 158 1.55 14.92 -21.97
N LEU A 159 0.25 15.22 -21.83
CA LEU A 159 -0.20 16.56 -21.42
C LEU A 159 0.33 16.92 -20.03
N ALA A 160 0.32 15.99 -19.07
CA ALA A 160 0.85 16.23 -17.73
C ALA A 160 2.37 16.46 -17.74
N LEU A 161 3.12 15.69 -18.54
CA LEU A 161 4.55 15.92 -18.73
C LEU A 161 4.84 17.32 -19.29
N ARG A 162 4.05 17.75 -20.27
CA ARG A 162 4.15 19.10 -20.84
C ARG A 162 3.81 20.17 -19.80
N ASP A 163 2.78 19.96 -18.98
CA ASP A 163 2.40 20.91 -17.94
C ASP A 163 3.49 20.99 -16.86
N LEU A 164 4.10 19.87 -16.46
CA LEU A 164 5.26 19.87 -15.58
C LEU A 164 6.44 20.65 -16.16
N TYR A 165 6.78 20.41 -17.42
CA TYR A 165 7.84 21.15 -18.13
C TYR A 165 7.55 22.67 -18.10
N ASN A 166 6.34 23.08 -18.47
CA ASN A 166 5.97 24.50 -18.51
C ASN A 166 5.99 25.18 -17.14
N ASN A 167 5.81 24.43 -16.06
CA ASN A 167 5.76 25.00 -14.70
C ASN A 167 7.11 24.96 -13.97
N TYR A 168 7.98 24.01 -14.28
CA TYR A 168 9.14 23.71 -13.44
C TYR A 168 10.48 23.64 -14.16
N HIS A 169 10.49 23.58 -15.49
CA HIS A 169 11.74 23.58 -16.24
C HIS A 169 12.45 24.93 -16.10
N ASN A 170 13.76 24.91 -15.84
CA ASN A 170 14.58 26.08 -15.55
C ASN A 170 14.59 27.10 -16.70
N THR A 171 14.66 26.63 -17.95
CA THR A 171 14.62 27.55 -19.10
C THR A 171 13.28 28.28 -19.24
N VAL A 172 12.17 27.65 -18.84
CA VAL A 172 10.83 28.25 -18.88
C VAL A 172 10.64 29.21 -17.70
N THR A 173 11.10 28.81 -16.51
CA THR A 173 10.95 29.59 -15.27
C THR A 173 12.00 30.69 -15.11
N GLY A 174 13.05 30.70 -15.95
CA GLY A 174 14.18 31.62 -15.86
C GLY A 174 15.06 31.38 -14.63
N ARG A 175 15.04 30.17 -14.05
CA ARG A 175 15.80 29.79 -12.85
C ARG A 175 17.02 28.95 -13.23
N GLN A 176 17.93 28.76 -12.28
CA GLN A 176 19.07 27.82 -12.41
C GLN A 176 19.17 26.96 -11.14
N ASP A 177 18.02 26.47 -10.67
CA ASP A 177 17.93 25.63 -9.49
C ASP A 177 18.23 24.16 -9.85
N PRO A 178 18.69 23.32 -8.91
CA PRO A 178 18.80 21.89 -9.14
C PRO A 178 17.49 21.27 -9.64
N ILE A 179 17.54 20.21 -10.44
CA ILE A 179 16.32 19.58 -10.98
C ILE A 179 15.34 19.16 -9.87
N VAL A 180 14.03 19.36 -10.09
CA VAL A 180 12.96 19.02 -9.13
C VAL A 180 12.97 17.54 -8.77
N GLY A 181 13.33 16.68 -9.72
CA GLY A 181 13.33 15.24 -9.55
C GLY A 181 13.64 14.53 -10.86
N ARG A 182 13.45 13.20 -10.86
CA ARG A 182 13.48 12.36 -12.07
C ARG A 182 12.08 11.86 -12.37
N VAL A 183 11.75 11.74 -13.65
CA VAL A 183 10.40 11.37 -14.10
C VAL A 183 10.47 10.04 -14.83
N PHE A 184 9.60 9.10 -14.46
CA PHE A 184 9.50 7.81 -15.11
C PHE A 184 8.07 7.52 -15.55
N VAL A 185 7.93 6.82 -16.66
CA VAL A 185 6.67 6.30 -17.17
C VAL A 185 6.69 4.78 -17.09
N VAL A 186 5.66 4.20 -16.50
CA VAL A 186 5.50 2.75 -16.38
C VAL A 186 4.32 2.27 -17.20
N GLU A 187 4.58 1.29 -18.06
CA GLU A 187 3.60 0.63 -18.90
C GLU A 187 3.46 -0.83 -18.47
N PHE A 188 2.23 -1.29 -18.25
CA PHE A 188 1.97 -2.67 -17.82
C PHE A 188 1.78 -3.61 -19.00
N ARG A 189 2.22 -4.86 -18.83
CA ARG A 189 2.07 -5.93 -19.82
C ARG A 189 1.19 -7.06 -19.29
N ARG A 190 0.50 -7.76 -20.20
CA ARG A 190 -0.35 -8.92 -19.90
C ARG A 190 0.36 -10.04 -19.14
N ALA A 191 1.65 -10.23 -19.40
CA ALA A 191 2.48 -11.24 -18.73
C ALA A 191 2.70 -10.99 -17.21
N GLY A 192 2.05 -9.98 -16.63
CA GLY A 192 2.21 -9.61 -15.23
C GLY A 192 3.52 -8.85 -14.97
N THR A 193 4.08 -8.25 -16.02
CA THR A 193 5.32 -7.47 -15.99
C THR A 193 5.03 -6.01 -16.31
N PHE A 194 6.02 -5.13 -16.15
CA PHE A 194 5.93 -3.75 -16.61
C PHE A 194 7.27 -3.32 -17.21
N GLU A 195 7.23 -2.24 -17.97
CA GLU A 195 8.40 -1.54 -18.46
C GLU A 195 8.42 -0.13 -17.88
N ALA A 196 9.56 0.28 -17.32
CA ALA A 196 9.76 1.62 -16.78
C ALA A 196 10.75 2.37 -17.67
N SER A 197 10.36 3.52 -18.19
CA SER A 197 11.21 4.39 -19.02
C SER A 197 11.37 5.75 -18.36
N GLU A 198 12.61 6.25 -18.27
CA GLU A 198 12.86 7.61 -17.78
C GLU A 198 12.56 8.64 -18.87
N LYS A 199 11.94 9.77 -18.47
CA LYS A 199 11.70 10.93 -19.31
C LYS A 199 12.67 12.04 -18.90
N PHE A 200 13.66 12.29 -19.74
CA PHE A 200 14.68 13.30 -19.52
C PHE A 200 14.16 14.71 -19.82
N HIS A 201 14.85 15.72 -19.28
CA HIS A 201 14.64 17.14 -19.57
C HIS A 201 13.29 17.74 -19.14
N ILE A 202 12.54 17.08 -18.25
CA ILE A 202 11.28 17.62 -17.73
C ILE A 202 11.51 18.77 -16.74
N PHE A 203 12.55 18.68 -15.90
CA PHE A 203 12.82 19.62 -14.80
C PHE A 203 14.18 20.35 -14.89
N ASP A 204 14.89 20.11 -15.98
CA ASP A 204 16.23 20.66 -16.24
C ASP A 204 16.27 22.18 -16.25
#